data_AF-A0A182E807-F1
#
_entry.id   AF-A0A182E807-F1
#
_cell.length_a   1.000
_cell.length_b   1.000
_cell.length_c   1.000
_cell.angle_alpha   90.00
_cell.angle_beta   90.00
_cell.angle_gamma   90.00
#
_symmetry.space_group_name_H-M   'P 1'
#
loop_
_entity.id
_entity.type
_entity.pdbx_description
1 polymer ?
#
loop_
_entity_poly.entity_id
_entity_poly.type
_entity_poly.pdbx_seq_one_letter_code
_entity_poly.pdbx_strand_id
1 'polypeptide(L)'
;MLNRDIMDKQMKERLQEYYVRFLGKQETTNSRNEIHPEFIFELLQLLFIGRCTKYFPSVDFVFKILTHVADSYARIGLCFEKMAQQELDRELQKDFVREALIFEKLKKHESRVATDEELKLGDTLQYYTKDTDAAKDLLYRRMRCLANYEGANKTLERARGRNKDILKAEAEQSEACKKFEDISEVARGELLDFKKRRLVAFKKNLTDLADLQIKHAKAQIALLEQALNKQAY
;
A
#
# COMPACT_ATOMS: atom_id res chain seq x y z
N MET A 1 -23.36 -26.27 4.46
CA MET A 1 -22.59 -25.91 5.67
C MET A 1 -21.15 -26.42 5.60
N LEU A 2 -20.89 -27.67 5.20
CA LEU A 2 -19.53 -28.24 5.06
C LEU A 2 -18.48 -27.44 4.25
N ASN A 3 -18.87 -26.74 3.17
CA ASN A 3 -17.91 -26.03 2.31
C ASN A 3 -17.33 -24.73 2.91
N ARG A 4 -18.02 -24.11 3.90
CA ARG A 4 -17.47 -22.91 4.59
C ARG A 4 -16.40 -23.30 5.61
N ASP A 5 -16.60 -24.41 6.30
CA ASP A 5 -15.67 -24.87 7.35
C ASP A 5 -14.35 -25.40 6.75
N ILE A 6 -14.41 -26.01 5.57
CA ILE A 6 -13.22 -26.45 4.82
C ILE A 6 -12.42 -25.23 4.29
N MET A 7 -13.12 -24.23 3.75
CA MET A 7 -12.52 -22.96 3.32
C MET A 7 -11.88 -22.18 4.49
N ASP A 8 -12.54 -22.16 5.65
CA ASP A 8 -12.04 -21.49 6.85
C ASP A 8 -10.78 -22.19 7.40
N LYS A 9 -10.75 -23.53 7.35
CA LYS A 9 -9.58 -24.33 7.75
C LYS A 9 -8.40 -24.15 6.79
N GLN A 10 -8.63 -24.24 5.48
CA GLN A 10 -7.58 -23.98 4.48
C GLN A 10 -7.05 -22.55 4.55
N MET A 11 -7.92 -21.57 4.79
CA MET A 11 -7.51 -20.18 4.92
C MET A 11 -6.66 -19.98 6.18
N LYS A 12 -7.04 -20.58 7.32
CA LYS A 12 -6.26 -20.59 8.56
C LYS A 12 -4.87 -21.21 8.35
N GLU A 13 -4.77 -22.37 7.70
CA GLU A 13 -3.49 -23.03 7.41
C GLU A 13 -2.58 -22.14 6.53
N ARG A 14 -3.12 -21.53 5.46
CA ARG A 14 -2.36 -20.62 4.59
C ARG A 14 -1.93 -19.33 5.29
N LEU A 15 -2.74 -18.82 6.22
CA LEU A 15 -2.40 -17.65 7.04
C LEU A 15 -1.28 -17.97 8.04
N GLN A 16 -1.31 -19.18 8.61
CA GLN A 16 -0.27 -19.71 9.51
C GLN A 16 1.05 -19.93 8.75
N GLU A 17 1.00 -20.49 7.54
CA GLU A 17 2.15 -20.59 6.65
C GLU A 17 2.72 -19.21 6.29
N TYR A 18 1.88 -18.23 5.95
CA TYR A 18 2.32 -16.87 5.64
C TYR A 18 2.98 -16.21 6.84
N TYR A 19 2.46 -16.42 8.04
CA TYR A 19 3.02 -15.93 9.30
C TYR A 19 4.40 -16.53 9.60
N VAL A 20 4.56 -17.86 9.45
CA VAL A 20 5.85 -18.54 9.59
C VAL A 20 6.86 -18.06 8.53
N ARG A 21 6.41 -17.86 7.29
CA ARG A 21 7.26 -17.40 6.18
C ARG A 21 7.68 -15.93 6.33
N PHE A 22 6.80 -15.08 6.86
CA PHE A 22 7.05 -13.66 7.10
C PHE A 22 8.05 -13.41 8.24
N LEU A 23 8.07 -14.28 9.26
CA LEU A 23 8.93 -14.14 10.44
C LEU A 23 10.33 -14.77 10.28
N GLY A 24 10.61 -15.46 9.16
CA GLY A 24 11.93 -15.99 8.87
C GLY A 24 12.47 -17.02 9.88
N LYS A 25 11.61 -17.60 10.74
CA LYS A 25 11.99 -18.64 11.71
C LYS A 25 10.96 -19.76 11.78
N GLN A 26 11.47 -20.98 11.71
CA GLN A 26 10.75 -22.21 12.00
C GLN A 26 10.60 -22.37 13.52
N GLU A 27 9.46 -21.99 14.07
CA GLU A 27 9.03 -22.55 15.35
C GLU A 27 7.64 -23.15 15.17
N THR A 28 7.63 -24.48 15.22
CA THR A 28 6.43 -25.32 15.23
C THR A 28 5.68 -25.08 16.54
N THR A 29 4.64 -24.25 16.50
CA THR A 29 3.67 -24.20 17.60
C THR A 29 2.86 -25.50 17.59
N ASN A 30 3.15 -26.38 18.55
CA ASN A 30 2.39 -27.60 18.80
C ASN A 30 0.90 -27.25 19.02
N SER A 31 0.08 -27.68 18.05
CA SER A 31 -1.25 -28.27 18.20
C SER A 31 -1.91 -28.20 19.60
N ARG A 32 -2.49 -27.03 19.94
CA ARG A 32 -3.77 -26.89 20.69
C ARG A 32 -4.19 -25.47 21.05
N ASN A 33 -3.48 -24.45 20.58
CA ASN A 33 -3.89 -23.08 20.89
C ASN A 33 -4.95 -22.65 19.87
N GLU A 34 -6.19 -22.53 20.33
CA GLU A 34 -7.26 -21.85 19.62
C GLU A 34 -6.67 -20.56 19.02
N ILE A 35 -6.62 -20.49 17.69
CA ILE A 35 -6.38 -19.24 16.99
C ILE A 35 -7.55 -18.36 17.41
N HIS A 36 -7.34 -17.53 18.43
CA HIS A 36 -8.35 -16.61 18.91
C HIS A 36 -8.95 -15.90 17.68
N PRO A 37 -10.27 -15.70 17.58
CA PRO A 37 -10.88 -15.02 16.43
C PRO A 37 -10.22 -13.68 16.09
N GLU A 38 -9.63 -13.02 17.10
CA GLU A 38 -8.82 -11.81 17.00
C GLU A 38 -7.54 -11.99 16.15
N PHE A 39 -6.89 -13.16 16.15
CA PHE A 39 -5.70 -13.48 15.35
C PHE A 39 -5.99 -13.53 13.84
N ILE A 40 -7.21 -13.93 13.42
CA ILE A 40 -7.59 -14.00 12.00
C ILE A 40 -7.67 -12.58 11.41
N PHE A 41 -8.12 -11.62 12.20
CA PHE A 41 -8.24 -10.22 11.80
C PHE A 41 -6.86 -9.56 11.64
N GLU A 42 -5.95 -9.83 12.58
CA GLU A 42 -4.54 -9.41 12.55
C GLU A 42 -3.81 -9.99 11.32
N LEU A 43 -4.00 -11.28 11.03
CA LEU A 43 -3.40 -11.96 9.88
C LEU A 43 -3.96 -11.47 8.54
N LEU A 44 -5.27 -11.19 8.44
CA LEU A 44 -5.90 -10.59 7.25
C LEU A 44 -5.38 -9.17 6.98
N GLN A 45 -5.13 -8.38 8.03
CA GLN A 45 -4.51 -7.06 7.91
C GLN A 45 -3.07 -7.17 7.39
N LEU A 46 -2.25 -8.07 7.95
CA LEU A 46 -0.88 -8.33 7.49
C LEU A 46 -0.82 -8.80 6.03
N LEU A 47 -1.78 -9.62 5.58
CA LEU A 47 -1.84 -10.12 4.20
C LEU A 47 -2.30 -9.05 3.20
N PHE A 48 -3.10 -8.07 3.63
CA PHE A 48 -3.42 -6.88 2.83
C PHE A 48 -2.22 -5.92 2.74
N ILE A 49 -1.56 -5.71 3.87
CA ILE A 49 -0.31 -4.96 4.04
C ILE A 49 0.80 -5.43 3.08
N GLY A 50 1.04 -6.75 3.04
CA GLY A 50 2.04 -7.34 2.14
C GLY A 50 1.66 -7.29 0.66
N ARG A 51 0.37 -7.08 0.35
CA ARG A 51 -0.11 -6.81 -1.01
C ARG A 51 0.11 -5.35 -1.40
N CYS A 52 -0.14 -4.39 -0.51
CA CYS A 52 0.10 -2.96 -0.76
C CYS A 52 1.55 -2.68 -1.18
N THR A 53 2.54 -3.29 -0.52
CA THR A 53 3.97 -3.19 -0.90
C THR A 53 4.29 -3.75 -2.29
N LYS A 54 3.48 -4.67 -2.83
CA LYS A 54 3.65 -5.19 -4.19
C LYS A 54 3.11 -4.27 -5.29
N TYR A 55 2.33 -3.25 -4.94
CA TYR A 55 1.81 -2.28 -5.92
C TYR A 55 2.79 -1.11 -6.16
N PHE A 56 3.80 -0.92 -5.31
CA PHE A 56 4.82 0.11 -5.50
C PHE A 56 5.53 0.03 -6.87
N PRO A 57 5.98 -1.16 -7.34
CA PRO A 57 6.56 -1.32 -8.68
C PRO A 57 5.56 -1.02 -9.82
N SER A 58 4.25 -1.13 -9.56
CA SER A 58 3.22 -0.78 -10.54
C SER A 58 3.10 0.72 -10.73
N VAL A 59 3.43 1.53 -9.72
CA VAL A 59 3.45 3.01 -9.83
C VAL A 59 4.62 3.46 -10.68
N ASP A 60 5.80 2.89 -10.45
CA ASP A 60 6.99 3.13 -11.29
C ASP A 60 6.74 2.75 -12.76
N PHE A 61 5.94 1.70 -13.00
CA PHE A 61 5.55 1.30 -14.35
C PHE A 61 4.59 2.29 -15.02
N VAL A 62 3.57 2.76 -14.31
CA VAL A 62 2.65 3.80 -14.81
C VAL A 62 3.41 5.08 -15.12
N PHE A 63 4.36 5.47 -14.28
CA PHE A 63 5.25 6.61 -14.51
C PHE A 63 6.06 6.46 -15.81
N LYS A 64 6.65 5.28 -16.05
CA LYS A 64 7.36 4.99 -17.31
C LYS A 64 6.45 5.15 -18.53
N ILE A 65 5.19 4.72 -18.46
CA ILE A 65 4.24 4.90 -19.56
C ILE A 65 3.98 6.39 -19.83
N LEU A 66 3.72 7.20 -18.80
CA LEU A 66 3.47 8.63 -18.97
C LEU A 66 4.69 9.36 -19.57
N THR A 67 5.91 8.95 -19.21
CA THR A 67 7.12 9.49 -19.86
C THR A 67 7.21 9.16 -21.36
N HIS A 68 6.71 7.99 -21.79
CA HIS A 68 6.65 7.64 -23.21
C HIS A 68 5.64 8.49 -24.00
N VAL A 69 4.55 8.94 -23.36
CA VAL A 69 3.58 9.84 -23.99
C VAL A 69 4.19 11.23 -24.20
N ALA A 70 4.89 11.76 -23.19
CA ALA A 70 5.60 13.03 -23.30
C ALA A 70 6.66 13.00 -24.42
N ASP A 71 7.42 11.90 -24.54
CA ASP A 71 8.38 11.70 -25.63
C ASP A 71 7.70 11.65 -27.00
N SER A 72 6.51 11.06 -27.07
CA SER A 72 5.72 11.02 -28.32
C SER A 72 5.30 12.42 -28.75
N TYR A 73 4.83 13.25 -27.81
CA TYR A 73 4.53 14.66 -28.10
C TYR A 73 5.76 15.45 -28.56
N ALA A 74 6.92 15.21 -27.94
CA ALA A 74 8.17 15.83 -28.36
C ALA A 74 8.55 15.46 -29.81
N ARG A 75 8.42 14.17 -30.17
CA ARG A 75 8.70 13.69 -31.54
C ARG A 75 7.74 14.30 -32.56
N ILE A 76 6.45 14.39 -32.25
CA ILE A 76 5.46 14.99 -33.14
C ILE A 76 5.74 16.48 -33.33
N GLY A 77 6.03 17.22 -32.24
CA GLY A 77 6.41 18.63 -32.32
C GLY A 77 7.63 18.86 -33.22
N LEU A 78 8.68 18.03 -33.07
CA LEU A 78 9.86 18.06 -33.94
C LEU A 78 9.54 17.79 -35.42
N CYS A 79 8.57 16.91 -35.70
CA CYS A 79 8.13 16.69 -37.08
C CYS A 79 7.48 17.95 -37.66
N PHE A 80 6.63 18.64 -36.91
CA PHE A 80 6.03 19.91 -37.34
C PHE A 80 7.08 21.00 -37.56
N GLU A 81 8.10 21.11 -36.71
CA GLU A 81 9.21 22.04 -36.93
C GLU A 81 9.97 21.76 -38.24
N LYS A 82 10.24 20.48 -38.53
CA LYS A 82 10.90 20.08 -39.78
C LYS A 82 10.03 20.37 -41.00
N MET A 83 8.72 20.12 -40.92
CA MET A 83 7.79 20.48 -42.00
C MET A 83 7.77 21.98 -42.22
N ALA A 84 7.68 22.79 -41.15
CA ALA A 84 7.74 24.25 -41.24
C ALA A 84 9.00 24.78 -41.92
N GLN A 85 10.16 24.14 -41.71
CA GLN A 85 11.43 24.55 -42.35
C GLN A 85 11.47 24.29 -43.86
N GLN A 86 10.73 23.29 -44.34
CA GLN A 86 10.70 22.87 -45.75
C GLN A 86 9.52 23.47 -46.51
N GLU A 87 8.53 24.01 -45.80
CA GLU A 87 7.29 24.52 -46.38
C GLU A 87 7.49 25.86 -47.09
N LEU A 88 6.94 25.95 -48.31
CA LEU A 88 7.05 27.15 -49.15
C LEU A 88 5.84 28.09 -48.95
N ASP A 89 4.67 27.52 -48.66
CA ASP A 89 3.48 28.31 -48.32
C ASP A 89 3.61 28.92 -46.92
N ARG A 90 3.59 30.25 -46.86
CA ARG A 90 3.75 30.98 -45.59
C ARG A 90 2.60 30.77 -44.61
N GLU A 91 1.37 30.55 -45.08
CA GLU A 91 0.24 30.31 -44.18
C GLU A 91 0.34 28.90 -43.58
N LEU A 92 0.63 27.91 -44.41
CA LEU A 92 0.86 26.53 -43.96
C LEU A 92 2.09 26.42 -43.04
N GLN A 93 3.17 27.16 -43.34
CA GLN A 93 4.34 27.26 -42.47
C GLN A 93 3.97 27.81 -41.08
N LYS A 94 3.15 28.87 -41.00
CA LYS A 94 2.69 29.41 -39.70
C LYS A 94 1.87 28.38 -38.93
N ASP A 95 1.03 27.62 -39.61
CA ASP A 95 0.24 26.56 -38.99
C ASP A 95 1.15 25.46 -38.43
N PHE A 96 2.14 24.99 -39.17
CA PHE A 96 3.11 24.01 -38.65
C PHE A 96 3.90 24.52 -37.44
N VAL A 97 4.34 25.78 -37.45
CA VAL A 97 5.01 26.39 -36.28
C VAL A 97 4.06 26.46 -35.07
N ARG A 98 2.79 26.80 -35.29
CA ARG A 98 1.77 26.83 -34.24
C ARG A 98 1.55 25.43 -33.64
N GLU A 99 1.39 24.41 -34.48
CA GLU A 99 1.23 23.02 -34.04
C GLU A 99 2.45 22.56 -33.23
N ALA A 100 3.67 22.83 -33.71
CA ALA A 100 4.89 22.52 -32.96
C ALA A 100 4.88 23.11 -31.53
N LEU A 101 4.47 24.38 -31.39
CA LEU A 101 4.35 25.05 -30.09
C LEU A 101 3.30 24.39 -29.19
N ILE A 102 2.19 23.91 -29.76
CA ILE A 102 1.14 23.23 -28.99
C ILE A 102 1.62 21.86 -28.52
N PHE A 103 2.32 21.10 -29.35
CA PHE A 103 2.92 19.82 -28.95
C PHE A 103 3.98 19.98 -27.86
N GLU A 104 4.77 21.07 -27.87
CA GLU A 104 5.68 21.37 -26.76
C GLU A 104 4.92 21.71 -25.47
N LYS A 105 3.77 22.39 -25.55
CA LYS A 105 2.89 22.60 -24.38
C LYS A 105 2.29 21.29 -23.88
N LEU A 106 1.83 20.42 -24.77
CA LEU A 106 1.28 19.09 -24.44
C LEU A 106 2.33 18.20 -23.76
N LYS A 107 3.56 18.18 -24.27
CA LYS A 107 4.69 17.49 -23.63
C LYS A 107 4.91 17.98 -22.20
N LYS A 108 5.01 19.30 -21.99
CA LYS A 108 5.19 19.87 -20.64
C LYS A 108 4.03 19.55 -19.72
N HIS A 109 2.80 19.55 -20.26
CA HIS A 109 1.62 19.15 -19.51
C HIS A 109 1.72 17.69 -19.07
N GLU A 110 2.02 16.77 -20.00
CA GLU A 110 2.13 15.34 -19.73
C GLU A 110 3.22 15.02 -18.71
N SER A 111 4.39 15.68 -18.81
CA SER A 111 5.44 15.54 -17.80
C SER A 111 4.97 15.97 -16.40
N ARG A 112 4.15 17.03 -16.32
CA ARG A 112 3.56 17.48 -15.04
C ARG A 112 2.52 16.49 -14.52
N VAL A 113 1.66 15.95 -15.39
CA VAL A 113 0.69 14.89 -15.02
C VAL A 113 1.43 13.73 -14.35
N ALA A 114 2.52 13.26 -14.98
CA ALA A 114 3.32 12.16 -14.44
C ALA A 114 3.84 12.46 -13.03
N THR A 115 4.43 13.64 -12.82
CA THR A 115 4.96 14.03 -11.50
C THR A 115 3.86 14.23 -10.46
N ASP A 116 2.75 14.88 -10.81
CA ASP A 116 1.66 15.17 -9.87
C ASP A 116 0.97 13.87 -9.40
N GLU A 117 0.72 12.94 -10.33
CA GLU A 117 0.13 11.63 -10.01
C GLU A 117 1.10 10.73 -9.23
N GLU A 118 2.38 10.71 -9.60
CA GLU A 118 3.42 9.97 -8.87
C GLU A 118 3.54 10.48 -7.43
N LEU A 119 3.61 11.80 -7.24
CA LEU A 119 3.73 12.39 -5.91
C LEU A 119 2.50 12.05 -5.05
N LYS A 120 1.28 12.22 -5.60
CA LYS A 120 0.03 11.95 -4.88
C LYS A 120 -0.09 10.49 -4.46
N LEU A 121 0.24 9.56 -5.37
CA LEU A 121 0.16 8.13 -5.10
C LEU A 121 1.32 7.65 -4.21
N GLY A 122 2.52 8.15 -4.44
CA GLY A 122 3.73 7.88 -3.66
C GLY A 122 3.57 8.24 -2.19
N ASP A 123 3.14 9.47 -1.89
CA ASP A 123 2.89 9.93 -0.51
C ASP A 123 1.83 9.06 0.18
N THR A 124 0.78 8.71 -0.56
CA THR A 124 -0.28 7.84 -0.06
C THR A 124 0.27 6.46 0.32
N LEU A 125 1.03 5.83 -0.57
CA LEU A 125 1.58 4.49 -0.33
C LEU A 125 2.66 4.49 0.77
N GLN A 126 3.49 5.53 0.85
CA GLN A 126 4.48 5.67 1.92
C GLN A 126 3.83 5.84 3.28
N TYR A 127 2.79 6.68 3.38
CA TYR A 127 2.00 6.82 4.61
C TYR A 127 1.46 5.46 5.05
N TYR A 128 0.89 4.69 4.12
CA TYR A 128 0.37 3.36 4.46
C TYR A 128 1.46 2.38 4.85
N THR A 129 2.62 2.41 4.22
CA THR A 129 3.74 1.53 4.56
C THR A 129 4.21 1.79 6.00
N LYS A 130 4.33 3.06 6.41
CA LYS A 130 4.74 3.43 7.77
C LYS A 130 3.72 3.03 8.83
N ASP A 131 2.44 3.36 8.63
CA ASP A 131 1.35 3.04 9.58
C ASP A 131 1.18 1.51 9.70
N THR A 132 1.42 0.81 8.60
CA THR A 132 1.48 -0.65 8.51
C THR A 132 2.65 -1.25 9.29
N ASP A 133 3.84 -0.67 9.19
CA ASP A 133 5.01 -1.16 9.92
C ASP A 133 4.87 -0.93 11.43
N ALA A 134 4.22 0.15 11.85
CA ALA A 134 3.84 0.36 13.25
C ALA A 134 2.88 -0.74 13.75
N ALA A 135 1.87 -1.10 12.96
CA ALA A 135 0.97 -2.20 13.30
C ALA A 135 1.71 -3.55 13.39
N LYS A 136 2.67 -3.81 12.50
CA LYS A 136 3.53 -5.01 12.58
C LYS A 136 4.36 -5.05 13.86
N ASP A 137 4.99 -3.94 14.24
CA ASP A 137 5.79 -3.87 15.46
C ASP A 137 4.95 -4.14 16.71
N LEU A 138 3.74 -3.57 16.78
CA LEU A 138 2.80 -3.82 17.87
C LEU A 138 2.44 -5.32 17.99
N LEU A 139 2.12 -5.95 16.87
CA LEU A 139 1.83 -7.39 16.80
C LEU A 139 3.03 -8.24 17.21
N TYR A 140 4.23 -7.86 16.79
CA TYR A 140 5.47 -8.53 17.17
C TYR A 140 5.73 -8.45 18.68
N ARG A 141 5.52 -7.26 19.29
CA ARG A 141 5.66 -7.08 20.73
C ARG A 141 4.63 -7.90 21.51
N ARG A 142 3.36 -7.90 21.07
CA ARG A 142 2.29 -8.73 21.67
C ARG A 142 2.64 -10.21 21.64
N MET A 143 3.11 -10.69 20.49
CA MET A 143 3.55 -12.08 20.31
C MET A 143 4.69 -12.46 21.25
N ARG A 144 5.66 -11.57 21.47
CA ARG A 144 6.75 -11.79 22.42
C ARG A 144 6.23 -11.91 23.86
N CYS A 145 5.25 -11.09 24.24
CA CYS A 145 4.59 -11.20 25.54
C CYS A 145 3.84 -12.54 25.71
N LEU A 146 3.17 -13.01 24.65
CA LEU A 146 2.52 -14.33 24.65
C LEU A 146 3.53 -15.46 24.86
N ALA A 147 4.65 -15.45 24.12
CA ALA A 147 5.70 -16.46 24.27
C ALA A 147 6.29 -16.48 25.69
N ASN A 148 6.50 -15.30 26.29
CA ASN A 148 6.96 -15.18 27.67
C ASN A 148 5.93 -15.76 28.67
N TYR A 149 4.64 -15.46 28.47
CA TYR A 149 3.56 -15.98 29.28
C TYR A 149 3.48 -17.52 29.19
N GLU A 150 3.51 -18.09 27.99
CA GLU A 150 3.53 -19.54 27.79
C GLU A 150 4.77 -20.19 28.43
N GLY A 151 5.93 -19.53 28.35
CA GLY A 151 7.17 -19.98 29.00
C GLY A 151 7.07 -19.98 30.52
N ALA A 152 6.52 -18.91 31.11
CA ALA A 152 6.28 -18.82 32.55
C ALA A 152 5.26 -19.87 33.01
N ASN A 153 4.20 -20.10 32.23
CA ASN A 153 3.20 -21.12 32.51
C ASN A 153 3.81 -22.54 32.54
N LYS A 154 4.67 -22.88 31.56
CA LYS A 154 5.41 -24.16 31.57
C LYS A 154 6.34 -24.30 32.79
N THR A 155 6.92 -23.19 33.24
CA THR A 155 7.80 -23.19 34.42
C THR A 155 7.01 -23.42 35.70
N LEU A 156 5.83 -22.81 35.82
CA LEU A 156 4.89 -23.04 36.91
C LEU A 156 4.43 -24.51 36.98
N GLU A 157 4.07 -25.12 35.85
CA GLU A 157 3.67 -26.53 35.82
C GLU A 157 4.82 -27.47 36.27
N ARG A 158 6.07 -27.15 35.94
CA ARG A 158 7.24 -27.90 36.45
C ARG A 158 7.46 -27.70 37.94
N ALA A 159 7.27 -26.48 38.46
CA ALA A 159 7.38 -26.18 39.88
C ALA A 159 6.33 -26.94 40.70
N ARG A 160 5.09 -26.98 40.21
CA ARG A 160 3.98 -27.78 40.76
C ARG A 160 4.31 -29.27 40.74
N GLY A 161 4.79 -29.80 39.61
CA GLY A 161 5.17 -31.22 39.51
C GLY A 161 6.32 -31.63 40.44
N ARG A 162 7.17 -30.69 40.87
CA ARG A 162 8.29 -30.93 41.80
C ARG A 162 7.98 -30.53 43.25
N ASN A 163 6.80 -29.97 43.52
CA ASN A 163 6.44 -29.36 44.81
C ASN A 163 7.51 -28.41 45.36
N LYS A 164 8.14 -27.61 44.49
CA LYS A 164 9.23 -26.69 44.86
C LYS A 164 9.10 -25.37 44.11
N ASP A 165 9.39 -24.26 44.79
CA ASP A 165 9.43 -22.89 44.23
C ASP A 165 8.10 -22.42 43.59
N ILE A 166 6.97 -23.02 43.98
CA ILE A 166 5.64 -22.76 43.39
C ILE A 166 5.25 -21.29 43.49
N LEU A 167 5.34 -20.68 44.69
CA LEU A 167 4.93 -19.29 44.92
C LEU A 167 5.70 -18.30 44.03
N LYS A 168 6.99 -18.57 43.78
CA LYS A 168 7.82 -17.74 42.91
C LYS A 168 7.38 -17.88 41.45
N ALA A 169 7.16 -19.11 40.99
CA ALA A 169 6.71 -19.37 39.62
C ALA A 169 5.29 -18.84 39.36
N GLU A 170 4.42 -18.83 40.36
CA GLU A 170 3.07 -18.22 40.28
C GLU A 170 3.15 -16.70 40.14
N ALA A 171 4.02 -16.04 40.91
CA ALA A 171 4.25 -14.60 40.78
C ALA A 171 4.79 -14.23 39.38
N GLU A 172 5.79 -14.97 38.89
CA GLU A 172 6.38 -14.77 37.55
C GLU A 172 5.36 -15.00 36.42
N GLN A 173 4.51 -16.02 36.55
CA GLN A 173 3.43 -16.29 35.59
C GLN A 173 2.37 -15.18 35.61
N SER A 174 1.97 -14.73 36.80
CA SER A 174 0.97 -13.67 36.96
C SER A 174 1.45 -12.35 36.35
N GLU A 175 2.72 -11.99 36.56
CA GLU A 175 3.32 -10.80 35.94
C GLU A 175 3.37 -10.92 34.41
N ALA A 176 3.74 -12.08 33.87
CA ALA A 176 3.77 -12.32 32.43
C ALA A 176 2.36 -12.30 31.81
N CYS A 177 1.36 -12.83 32.51
CA CYS A 177 -0.06 -12.80 32.13
C CYS A 177 -0.55 -11.37 32.00
N LYS A 178 -0.34 -10.56 33.05
CA LYS A 178 -0.75 -9.14 33.07
C LYS A 178 -0.13 -8.36 31.91
N LYS A 179 1.18 -8.53 31.66
CA LYS A 179 1.86 -7.86 30.53
C LYS A 179 1.27 -8.26 29.18
N PHE A 180 0.84 -9.51 29.01
CA PHE A 180 0.21 -9.98 27.78
C PHE A 180 -1.22 -9.45 27.62
N GLU A 181 -1.99 -9.35 28.71
CA GLU A 181 -3.34 -8.78 28.72
C GLU A 181 -3.30 -7.28 28.38
N ASP A 182 -2.44 -6.51 29.04
CA ASP A 182 -2.27 -5.06 28.83
C ASP A 182 -1.95 -4.75 27.36
N ILE A 183 -0.98 -5.46 26.76
CA ILE A 183 -0.61 -5.24 25.36
C ILE A 183 -1.69 -5.74 24.38
N SER A 184 -2.46 -6.76 24.75
CA SER A 184 -3.55 -7.27 23.92
C SER A 184 -4.72 -6.29 23.88
N GLU A 185 -5.02 -5.61 24.98
CA GLU A 185 -6.04 -4.56 25.01
C GLU A 185 -5.64 -3.38 24.12
N VAL A 186 -4.39 -2.91 24.24
CA VAL A 186 -3.85 -1.84 23.39
C VAL A 186 -3.87 -2.26 21.92
N ALA A 187 -3.41 -3.47 21.59
CA ALA A 187 -3.42 -3.97 20.22
C ALA A 187 -4.83 -3.99 19.62
N ARG A 188 -5.84 -4.44 20.38
CA ARG A 188 -7.23 -4.47 19.93
C ARG A 188 -7.74 -3.08 19.57
N GLY A 189 -7.50 -2.09 20.44
CA GLY A 189 -7.87 -0.69 20.19
C GLY A 189 -7.20 -0.13 18.95
N GLU A 190 -5.87 -0.22 18.90
CA GLU A 190 -5.05 0.34 17.81
C GLU A 190 -5.38 -0.27 16.45
N LEU A 191 -5.63 -1.58 16.38
CA LEU A 191 -5.94 -2.25 15.11
C LEU A 191 -7.34 -1.92 14.58
N LEU A 192 -8.30 -1.70 15.47
CA LEU A 192 -9.65 -1.25 15.11
C LEU A 192 -9.59 0.18 14.56
N ASP A 193 -8.85 1.06 15.22
CA ASP A 193 -8.71 2.45 14.79
C ASP A 193 -7.86 2.56 13.53
N PHE A 194 -6.80 1.76 13.40
CA PHE A 194 -6.04 1.61 12.16
C PHE A 194 -6.93 1.25 10.99
N LYS A 195 -7.84 0.26 11.14
CA LYS A 195 -8.79 -0.11 10.07
C LYS A 195 -9.67 1.06 9.65
N LYS A 196 -10.24 1.79 10.62
CA LYS A 196 -11.12 2.94 10.35
C LYS A 196 -10.34 4.07 9.66
N ARG A 197 -9.21 4.49 10.23
CA ARG A 197 -8.33 5.53 9.67
C ARG A 197 -7.90 5.18 8.25
N ARG A 198 -7.47 3.93 8.03
CA ARG A 198 -7.03 3.46 6.72
C ARG A 198 -8.11 3.57 5.66
N LEU A 199 -9.33 3.10 5.94
CA LEU A 199 -10.44 3.12 4.99
C LEU A 199 -10.81 4.56 4.59
N VAL A 200 -10.93 5.45 5.57
CA VAL A 200 -11.28 6.85 5.34
C VAL A 200 -10.20 7.55 4.50
N ALA A 201 -8.94 7.39 4.89
CA ALA A 201 -7.82 7.97 4.16
C ALA A 201 -7.70 7.41 2.74
N PHE A 202 -7.97 6.10 2.54
CA PHE A 202 -7.76 5.46 1.24
C PHE A 202 -8.81 5.92 0.25
N LYS A 203 -10.07 5.96 0.71
CA LYS A 203 -11.17 6.55 -0.05
C LYS A 203 -10.85 7.99 -0.42
N LYS A 204 -10.44 8.83 0.54
CA LYS A 204 -10.09 10.23 0.28
C LYS A 204 -8.97 10.36 -0.75
N ASN A 205 -7.89 9.60 -0.61
CA ASN A 205 -6.76 9.66 -1.53
C ASN A 205 -7.13 9.24 -2.96
N LEU A 206 -7.96 8.21 -3.13
CA LEU A 206 -8.45 7.81 -4.45
C LEU A 206 -9.40 8.85 -5.06
N THR A 207 -10.28 9.46 -4.25
CA THR A 207 -11.14 10.54 -4.71
C THR A 207 -10.31 11.74 -5.17
N ASP A 208 -9.35 12.18 -4.35
CA ASP A 208 -8.47 13.29 -4.68
C ASP A 208 -7.64 13.01 -5.96
N LEU A 209 -7.17 11.77 -6.14
CA LEU A 209 -6.43 11.35 -7.34
C LEU A 209 -7.32 11.39 -8.58
N ALA A 210 -8.56 10.90 -8.49
CA ALA A 210 -9.52 10.97 -9.58
C ALA A 210 -9.85 12.43 -9.95
N ASP A 211 -10.06 13.30 -8.96
CA ASP A 211 -10.31 14.72 -9.19
C ASP A 211 -9.11 15.41 -9.85
N LEU A 212 -7.88 15.02 -9.47
CA LEU A 212 -6.64 15.49 -10.09
C LEU A 212 -6.56 15.04 -11.56
N GLN A 213 -6.80 13.76 -11.84
CA GLN A 213 -6.83 13.20 -13.20
C GLN A 213 -7.86 13.90 -14.09
N ILE A 214 -9.05 14.20 -13.57
CA ILE A 214 -10.09 14.95 -14.29
C ILE A 214 -9.61 16.37 -14.63
N LYS A 215 -8.91 17.05 -13.71
CA LYS A 215 -8.34 18.38 -13.96
C LYS A 215 -7.28 18.34 -15.07
N HIS A 216 -6.40 17.34 -15.04
CA HIS A 216 -5.40 17.13 -16.09
C HIS A 216 -6.06 16.85 -17.45
N ALA A 217 -7.00 15.92 -17.52
CA ALA A 217 -7.72 15.62 -18.75
C ALA A 217 -8.41 16.85 -19.35
N LYS A 218 -9.06 17.68 -18.52
CA LYS A 218 -9.68 18.94 -18.99
C LYS A 218 -8.65 19.92 -19.56
N ALA A 219 -7.49 20.06 -18.91
CA ALA A 219 -6.43 20.92 -19.40
C ALA A 219 -5.80 20.40 -20.69
N GLN A 220 -5.64 19.08 -20.84
CA GLN A 220 -5.17 18.44 -22.06
C GLN A 220 -6.16 18.64 -23.22
N ILE A 221 -7.46 18.46 -22.98
CA ILE A 221 -8.52 18.75 -23.96
C ILE A 221 -8.44 20.21 -24.43
N ALA A 222 -8.33 21.17 -23.51
CA ALA A 222 -8.22 22.58 -23.87
C ALA A 222 -6.99 22.89 -24.73
N LEU A 223 -5.86 22.21 -24.53
CA LEU A 223 -4.67 22.33 -25.38
C LEU A 223 -4.89 21.71 -26.78
N LEU A 224 -5.58 20.57 -26.85
CA LEU A 224 -5.91 19.92 -28.13
C LEU A 224 -6.95 20.72 -28.92
N GLU A 225 -7.93 21.33 -28.26
CA GLU A 225 -8.88 22.26 -28.89
C GLU A 225 -8.17 23.48 -29.46
N GLN A 226 -7.12 23.98 -28.80
CA GLN A 226 -6.28 25.05 -29.36
C GLN A 226 -5.53 24.61 -30.63
N ALA A 227 -5.17 23.32 -30.74
CA ALA A 227 -4.55 22.77 -31.94
C ALA A 227 -5.56 22.71 -33.10
N LEU A 228 -6.76 22.22 -32.81
CA LEU A 228 -7.81 22.03 -33.81
C LEU A 228 -8.41 23.35 -34.29
N ASN A 229 -8.49 24.36 -33.42
CA ASN A 229 -9.02 25.67 -33.77
C ASN A 229 -8.04 26.41 -34.68
N LYS A 230 -8.16 26.17 -35.99
CA LYS A 230 -7.83 27.17 -37.00
C LYS A 230 -8.57 28.45 -36.61
N GLN A 231 -7.84 29.52 -36.25
CA GLN A 231 -8.43 30.84 -36.36
C GLN A 231 -8.90 30.96 -37.82
N ALA A 232 -10.22 30.86 -38.00
CA ALA A 232 -10.87 31.00 -39.29
C ALA A 232 -10.45 32.36 -39.85
N TYR A 233 -9.61 32.32 -40.89
CA TYR A 233 -9.36 33.44 -41.79
C TYR A 233 -10.30 33.32 -42.99
#